data_AF-F8FHR9-F1
#
_entry.id   AF-F8FHR9-F1
#
_cell.length_a   1.000
_cell.length_b   1.000
_cell.length_c   1.000
_cell.angle_alpha   90.00
_cell.angle_beta   90.00
_cell.angle_gamma   90.00
#
_symmetry.space_group_name_H-M   'P 1'
#
loop_
_entity.id
_entity.type
_entity.pdbx_description
1 polymer ?
#
loop_
_entity_poly.entity_id
_entity_poly.type
_entity_poly.pdbx_seq_one_letter_code
_entity_poly.pdbx_strand_id
1 'polypeptide(L)' 'MVTKRNVEEAVKAVQRMNSDIFGFLEVVERDQPKAWKKMKDKWGDIFPTCRVEVQVEQEILRTGMRTKSSMSGK' A
#
# COMPACT_ATOMS: atom_id res chain seq x y z
N MET A 1 9.45 -6.07 -8.13
CA MET A 1 8.20 -6.84 -8.01
C MET A 1 7.02 -5.98 -8.41
N VAL A 2 6.09 -6.50 -9.21
CA VAL A 2 4.90 -5.76 -9.68
C VAL A 2 4.01 -5.31 -8.51
N THR A 3 3.92 -6.11 -7.45
CA THR A 3 3.06 -5.80 -6.29
C THR A 3 3.46 -4.50 -5.57
N LYS A 4 4.74 -4.30 -5.25
CA LYS A 4 5.21 -3.07 -4.59
C LYS A 4 4.84 -1.83 -5.41
N ARG A 5 5.13 -1.86 -6.71
CA ARG A 5 4.80 -0.78 -7.63
C ARG A 5 3.29 -0.49 -7.66
N ASN A 6 2.45 -1.52 -7.70
CA ASN A 6 1.00 -1.33 -7.71
C ASN A 6 0.48 -0.67 -6.44
N VAL A 7 1.02 -1.06 -5.27
CA VAL A 7 0.67 -0.42 -3.99
C VAL A 7 1.14 1.04 -3.96
N GLU A 8 2.37 1.31 -4.40
CA GLU A 8 2.89 2.69 -4.50
C GLU A 8 2.02 3.57 -5.42
N GLU A 9 1.60 3.05 -6.57
CA GLU A 9 0.72 3.80 -7.48
C GLU A 9 -0.69 4.01 -6.92
N ALA A 10 -1.23 3.04 -6.19
CA ALA A 10 -2.50 3.21 -5.48
C ALA A 10 -2.42 4.31 -4.42
N VAL A 11 -1.34 4.32 -3.62
CA VAL A 11 -1.10 5.38 -2.62
C VAL A 11 -0.97 6.75 -3.30
N LYS A 12 -0.20 6.86 -4.39
CA LYS A 12 -0.09 8.12 -5.14
C LYS A 12 -1.43 8.57 -5.71
N ALA A 13 -2.28 7.64 -6.17
CA ALA A 13 -3.59 7.97 -6.71
C ALA A 13 -4.48 8.60 -5.63
N VAL A 14 -4.53 8.02 -4.43
CA VAL A 14 -5.37 8.54 -3.34
C VAL A 14 -4.82 9.86 -2.79
N GLN A 15 -3.50 10.05 -2.77
CA GLN A 15 -2.89 11.34 -2.42
C GLN A 15 -3.24 12.44 -3.43
N ARG A 16 -3.25 12.15 -4.74
CA ARG A 16 -3.70 13.10 -5.79
C ARG A 16 -5.17 13.46 -5.67
N MET A 17 -5.99 12.51 -5.20
CA MET A 17 -7.42 12.73 -4.95
C MET A 17 -7.69 13.40 -3.60
N ASN A 18 -6.65 13.64 -2.80
CA ASN A 18 -6.75 14.13 -1.44
C ASN A 18 -7.75 13.32 -0.58
N SER A 19 -7.70 11.99 -0.74
CA SER A 19 -8.64 11.08 -0.10
C SER A 19 -7.88 10.05 0.74
N ASP A 20 -8.15 10.02 2.04
CA ASP A 20 -7.52 9.09 2.96
C ASP A 20 -8.34 7.80 3.12
N ILE A 21 -8.48 7.04 2.03
CA ILE A 21 -9.30 5.82 2.02
C ILE A 21 -8.65 4.65 2.78
N PHE A 22 -7.36 4.76 3.09
CA PHE A 22 -6.60 3.71 3.78
C PHE A 22 -6.52 3.93 5.30
N GLY A 23 -7.04 5.05 5.82
CA GLY A 23 -7.15 5.32 7.25
C GLY A 23 -5.83 5.78 7.89
N PHE A 24 -4.98 6.51 7.17
CA PHE A 24 -3.73 7.04 7.73
C PHE A 24 -3.98 7.98 8.91
N LEU A 25 -5.03 8.80 8.85
CA LEU A 25 -5.41 9.70 9.95
C LEU A 25 -5.72 8.93 11.24
N GLU A 26 -6.36 7.78 11.13
CA GLU A 26 -6.80 6.96 12.28
C GLU A 26 -5.58 6.36 12.97
N VAL A 27 -4.60 5.90 12.18
CA VAL A 27 -3.32 5.42 12.68
C VAL A 27 -2.55 6.54 13.40
N VAL A 28 -2.50 7.73 12.81
CA VAL A 28 -1.83 8.89 13.40
C VAL A 28 -2.53 9.35 14.68
N GLU A 29 -3.85 9.37 14.71
CA GLU A 29 -4.64 9.70 15.90
C GLU A 29 -4.38 8.71 17.04
N ARG A 30 -4.38 7.41 16.73
CA ARG A 30 -4.15 6.33 17.69
C ARG A 30 -2.72 6.35 18.22
N ASP A 31 -1.73 6.45 17.35
CA ASP A 31 -0.32 6.25 17.71
C ASP A 31 0.34 7.57 18.19
N GLN A 32 -0.15 8.72 17.70
CA GLN A 32 0.43 10.05 17.97
C GLN A 32 -0.65 11.11 18.27
N PRO A 33 -1.49 10.93 19.32
CA PRO A 33 -2.64 11.80 19.59
C PRO A 33 -2.27 13.27 19.84
N LYS A 34 -1.08 13.54 20.40
CA LYS A 34 -0.58 14.92 20.61
C LYS A 34 -0.25 15.61 19.29
N ALA A 35 0.34 14.89 18.33
CA ALA A 35 0.63 15.42 17.02
C ALA A 35 -0.67 15.60 16.23
N TRP A 36 -1.58 14.62 16.31
CA TRP A 36 -2.89 14.67 15.68
C TRP A 36 -3.68 15.93 16.05
N LYS A 37 -3.74 16.26 17.35
CA LYS A 37 -4.40 17.49 17.84
C LYS A 37 -3.92 18.78 17.17
N LYS A 38 -2.66 18.82 16.70
CA LYS A 38 -2.08 20.01 16.04
C LYS A 38 -2.32 20.02 14.53
N MET A 39 -2.54 18.87 13.91
CA MET A 39 -2.59 18.72 12.45
C MET A 39 -3.96 18.39 11.88
N LYS A 40 -4.90 17.90 12.71
CA LYS A 40 -6.22 17.40 12.27
C LYS A 40 -6.98 18.37 11.37
N ASP A 41 -6.93 19.67 11.67
CA ASP A 41 -7.68 20.70 10.95
C ASP A 41 -7.05 21.01 9.57
N LYS A 42 -5.81 20.57 9.35
CA LYS A 42 -5.04 20.72 8.10
C LYS A 42 -4.71 19.38 7.45
N TRP A 43 -5.37 18.29 7.87
CA TRP A 43 -5.04 16.95 7.39
C TRP A 43 -5.11 16.84 5.87
N GLY A 44 -6.13 17.45 5.25
CA GLY A 44 -6.27 17.49 3.79
C GLY A 44 -5.13 18.23 3.05
N ASP A 45 -4.40 19.12 3.71
CA ASP A 45 -3.23 19.76 3.09
C ASP A 45 -1.95 18.93 3.31
N ILE A 46 -1.90 18.21 4.43
CA ILE A 46 -0.73 17.45 4.86
C ILE A 46 -0.65 16.11 4.14
N PHE A 47 -1.74 15.34 4.11
CA PHE A 47 -1.78 13.98 3.59
C PHE A 47 -1.24 13.84 2.15
N PRO A 48 -1.59 14.71 1.18
CA PRO A 48 -1.04 14.65 -0.17
C PRO A 48 0.47 14.86 -0.25
N THR A 49 1.07 15.52 0.76
CA THR A 49 2.52 15.82 0.80
C THR A 49 3.34 14.78 1.57
N CYS A 50 2.67 13.84 2.24
CA CYS A 50 3.34 12.81 3.02
C CYS A 50 4.19 11.89 2.14
N ARG A 51 5.44 11.66 2.54
CA ARG A 51 6.26 10.59 1.96
C ARG A 51 5.80 9.24 2.53
N VAL A 52 5.30 8.37 1.65
CA VAL A 52 4.89 7.01 2.02
C VAL A 52 5.93 6.02 1.52
N GLU A 53 6.44 5.19 2.44
CA GLU A 53 7.38 4.12 2.11
C GLU A 53 6.67 2.77 2.15
N VAL A 54 6.66 2.08 1.00
CA VAL A 54 6.00 0.78 0.86
C VAL A 54 7.03 -0.34 1.04
N GLN A 55 6.79 -1.17 2.05
CA GLN A 55 7.52 -2.42 2.29
C GLN A 55 6.57 -3.59 1.99
N VAL A 56 7.01 -4.50 1.13
CA VAL A 56 6.24 -5.68 0.73
C VAL A 56 7.07 -6.90 1.03
N GLU A 57 6.57 -7.73 1.93
CA GLU A 57 7.11 -9.06 2.22
C GLU A 57 6.21 -10.10 1.56
N GLN A 58 6.80 -11.01 0.79
CA GLN A 58 6.08 -12.08 0.10
C GLN A 58 6.74 -13.42 0.37
N GLU A 59 5.92 -14.38 0.74
CA GLU A 59 6.31 -15.77 0.88
C GLU A 59 5.55 -16.61 -0.15
N ILE A 60 6.30 -17.36 -0.97
CA ILE A 60 5.69 -18.28 -1.93
C ILE A 60 5.48 -19.62 -1.22
N LEU A 61 4.26 -19.86 -0.74
CA LEU A 61 3.92 -21.09 -0.01
C LEU A 61 3.82 -22.33 -0.92
N ARG A 62 3.45 -22.14 -2.19
CA ARG A 62 3.39 -23.22 -3.18
C ARG A 62 3.46 -22.67 -4.60
N THR A 63 4.47 -23.08 -5.36
CA THR A 63 4.45 -22.90 -6.82
C THR A 63 3.68 -24.07 -7.42
N GLY A 64 2.43 -23.84 -7.85
CA GLY A 64 1.69 -24.83 -8.63
C GLY A 64 2.30 -24.99 -10.02
N MET A 65 3.48 -25.62 -10.11
CA MET A 65 4.08 -25.99 -11.39
C MET A 65 3.23 -27.10 -12.00
N ARG A 66 2.42 -26.77 -13.02
CA ARG A 66 1.90 -27.77 -13.94
C ARG A 66 3.02 -28.07 -14.94
N THR A 67 3.75 -29.16 -14.73
CA THR A 67 4.63 -29.72 -15.77
C THR A 67 3.78 -29.99 -17.01
N LYS A 68 4.16 -29.43 -18.16
CA LYS A 68 3.62 -29.84 -19.46
C LYS A 68 3.70 -31.37 -19.52
N SER A 69 2.57 -32.05 -19.67
CA SER A 69 2.58 -33.47 -20.01
C SER A 69 3.34 -33.62 -21.31
N SER A 70 4.55 -34.15 -21.24
CA SER A 70 5.19 -34.80 -22.36
C SER A 70 4.39 -36.07 -22.65
N MET A 71 3.28 -35.96 -23.39
CA MET A 71 2.80 -37.12 -24.13
C MET A 71 3.79 -37.30 -25.27
N SER A 72 4.78 -38.15 -24.97
CA SER A 72 5.71 -38.76 -25.91
C SER A 72 4.93 -39.27 -27.12
N GLY A 73 5.45 -38.99 -28.31
CA GLY A 73 5.04 -39.72 -29.49
C GLY A 73 5.28 -41.22 -29.27
N LYS A 74 4.24 -42.01 -29.47
CA LYS A 74 4.12 -43.06 -30.49
C LYS A 74 2.72 -43.64 -30.43
#